data_AF-A0A9D6KNZ8-F1
#
_entry.id   AF-A0A9D6KNZ8-F1
#
_cell.length_a   1.000
_cell.length_b   1.000
_cell.length_c   1.000
_cell.angle_alpha   90.00
_cell.angle_beta   90.00
_cell.angle_gamma   90.00
#
_symmetry.space_group_name_H-M   'P 1'
#
loop_
_entity.id
_entity.type
_entity.pdbx_description
1 polymer ?
#
loop_
_entity_poly.entity_id
_entity_poly.type
_entity_poly.pdbx_seq_one_letter_code
_entity_poly.pdbx_strand_id
1 'polypeptide(L)'
;MTFADTLKTLPEAAGEKLVLSDESGAEVATIANAPGTAGSFRVYAHLAQQYGAINAEAAAEGLAIFAEHTEDASKHPGKHPNIDRLIAILTTGSPLNARII
;
A
#
# COMPACT_ATOMS: atom_id res chain seq x y z
N MET A 1 1.68 15.53 -10.02
CA MET A 1 0.35 14.89 -10.09
C MET A 1 -0.09 14.65 -8.67
N THR A 2 -1.35 14.91 -8.32
CA THR A 2 -1.85 14.66 -6.96
C THR A 2 -2.14 13.18 -6.76
N PHE A 3 -2.20 12.70 -5.51
CA PHE A 3 -2.63 11.33 -5.22
C PHE A 3 -3.99 11.02 -5.87
N ALA A 4 -4.94 11.95 -5.82
CA ALA A 4 -6.27 11.76 -6.41
C ALA A 4 -6.23 11.61 -7.93
N ASP A 5 -5.30 12.28 -8.62
CA ASP A 5 -5.14 12.15 -10.06
C ASP A 5 -4.46 10.84 -10.45
N THR A 6 -3.40 10.45 -9.73
CA THR A 6 -2.73 9.15 -9.95
C THR A 6 -3.66 7.98 -9.62
N LEU A 7 -4.50 8.10 -8.58
CA LEU A 7 -5.43 7.05 -8.20
C LEU A 7 -6.44 6.75 -9.34
N LYS A 8 -6.85 7.75 -10.13
CA LYS A 8 -7.75 7.55 -11.27
C LYS A 8 -7.12 6.75 -12.41
N THR A 9 -5.79 6.70 -12.50
CA THR A 9 -5.08 5.97 -13.57
C THR A 9 -4.81 4.51 -13.23
N LEU A 10 -4.93 4.12 -11.95
CA LEU A 10 -4.75 2.73 -11.52
C LEU A 10 -5.89 1.84 -12.04
N PRO A 11 -5.70 0.53 -12.20
CA PRO A 11 -6.84 -0.37 -12.42
C PRO A 11 -7.79 -0.37 -11.22
N GLU A 12 -9.07 -0.70 -11.47
CA GLU A 12 -9.97 -1.03 -10.37
C GLU A 12 -9.68 -2.45 -9.86
N ALA A 13 -9.94 -2.67 -8.57
CA ALA A 13 -9.83 -3.98 -7.94
C ALA A 13 -11.13 -4.29 -7.19
N ALA A 14 -11.66 -5.49 -7.38
CA ALA A 14 -12.80 -6.01 -6.63
C ALA A 14 -12.33 -6.69 -5.33
N GLY A 15 -13.22 -6.84 -4.36
CA GLY A 15 -12.95 -7.46 -3.06
C GLY A 15 -13.37 -6.57 -1.89
N GLU A 16 -13.59 -7.18 -0.73
CA GLU A 16 -14.02 -6.49 0.49
C GLU A 16 -12.84 -5.89 1.26
N LYS A 17 -11.68 -6.56 1.22
CA LYS A 17 -10.47 -6.14 1.94
C LYS A 17 -9.23 -6.80 1.37
N LEU A 18 -8.08 -6.22 1.70
CA LEU A 18 -6.77 -6.77 1.41
C LEU A 18 -6.08 -7.12 2.73
N VAL A 19 -5.67 -8.36 2.88
CA VAL A 19 -4.91 -8.87 4.02
C VAL A 19 -3.44 -8.87 3.66
N LEU A 20 -2.61 -8.33 4.56
CA LEU A 20 -1.17 -8.33 4.46
C LEU A 20 -0.59 -9.33 5.46
N SER A 21 0.36 -10.15 5.01
CA SER A 21 1.08 -11.08 5.86
C SER A 21 2.59 -10.98 5.66
N ASP A 22 3.35 -11.28 6.69
CA ASP A 22 4.81 -11.36 6.61
C ASP A 22 5.28 -12.64 5.89
N GLU A 23 6.60 -12.84 5.83
CA GLU A 23 7.25 -14.01 5.23
C GLU A 23 6.94 -15.33 5.95
N SER A 24 6.55 -15.27 7.23
CA SER A 24 6.10 -16.44 7.99
C SER A 24 4.63 -16.80 7.73
N GLY A 25 3.91 -15.93 7.01
CA GLY A 25 2.47 -16.05 6.76
C GLY A 25 1.59 -15.50 7.88
N ALA A 26 2.17 -14.83 8.88
CA ALA A 26 1.40 -14.18 9.92
C ALA A 26 0.73 -12.92 9.38
N GLU A 27 -0.59 -12.78 9.59
CA GLU A 27 -1.32 -11.58 9.19
C GLU A 27 -0.89 -10.38 10.05
N VAL A 28 -0.38 -9.33 9.40
CA VAL A 28 0.16 -8.14 10.07
C VAL A 28 -0.72 -6.91 9.90
N ALA A 29 -1.56 -6.88 8.87
CA ALA A 29 -2.50 -5.78 8.63
C ALA A 29 -3.65 -6.17 7.71
N THR A 30 -4.70 -5.36 7.73
CA THR A 30 -5.83 -5.46 6.80
C THR A 30 -6.20 -4.06 6.33
N ILE A 31 -6.49 -3.93 5.03
CA ILE A 31 -6.93 -2.69 4.39
C ILE A 31 -8.34 -2.95 3.83
N ALA A 32 -9.35 -2.34 4.43
CA ALA A 32 -10.73 -2.48 3.95
C ALA A 32 -10.93 -1.73 2.63
N ASN A 33 -11.74 -2.28 1.73
CA ASN A 33 -12.26 -1.57 0.57
C ASN A 33 -13.50 -0.76 0.97
N ALA A 34 -13.29 0.32 1.72
CA ALA A 34 -14.34 1.12 2.34
C ALA A 34 -14.00 2.62 2.32
N PRO A 35 -14.98 3.52 2.54
CA PRO A 35 -14.70 4.96 2.64
C PRO A 35 -13.58 5.24 3.66
N GLY A 36 -12.62 6.07 3.26
CA GLY A 36 -11.42 6.39 4.06
C GLY A 36 -10.20 5.49 3.75
N THR A 37 -10.39 4.24 3.32
CA THR A 37 -9.28 3.31 3.00
C THR A 37 -9.30 2.78 1.57
N ALA A 38 -10.35 3.05 0.79
CA ALA A 38 -10.51 2.61 -0.60
C ALA A 38 -9.33 3.02 -1.50
N GLY A 39 -8.76 4.21 -1.27
CA GLY A 39 -7.56 4.67 -1.99
C GLY A 39 -6.37 3.74 -1.73
N SER A 40 -6.03 3.49 -0.46
CA SER A 40 -4.95 2.56 -0.11
C SER A 40 -5.25 1.13 -0.56
N PHE A 41 -6.50 0.67 -0.48
CA PHE A 41 -6.88 -0.65 -0.97
C PHE A 41 -6.51 -0.81 -2.45
N ARG A 42 -6.89 0.17 -3.29
CA ARG A 42 -6.61 0.15 -4.74
C ARG A 42 -5.11 0.24 -5.04
N VAL A 43 -4.37 1.06 -4.30
CA VAL A 43 -2.90 1.13 -4.43
C VAL A 43 -2.27 -0.24 -4.11
N TYR A 44 -2.58 -0.83 -2.95
CA TYR A 44 -2.01 -2.11 -2.56
C TYR A 44 -2.43 -3.26 -3.47
N ALA A 45 -3.66 -3.25 -3.98
CA ALA A 45 -4.12 -4.23 -4.96
C ALA A 45 -3.33 -4.13 -6.27
N HIS A 46 -3.11 -2.91 -6.79
CA HIS A 46 -2.29 -2.67 -7.96
C HIS A 46 -0.84 -3.15 -7.75
N LEU A 47 -0.22 -2.76 -6.63
CA LEU A 47 1.15 -3.18 -6.31
C LEU A 47 1.28 -4.71 -6.21
N ALA A 48 0.35 -5.37 -5.52
CA ALA A 48 0.34 -6.83 -5.41
C ALA A 48 0.17 -7.51 -6.78
N GLN A 49 -0.67 -6.94 -7.66
CA GLN A 49 -0.87 -7.47 -9.00
C GLN A 49 0.36 -7.32 -9.89
N GLN A 50 1.05 -6.18 -9.83
CA GLN A 50 2.23 -5.90 -10.66
C GLN A 50 3.47 -6.67 -10.20
N TYR A 51 3.68 -6.75 -8.89
CA TYR A 51 4.94 -7.27 -8.32
C TYR A 51 4.82 -8.65 -7.66
N GLY A 52 3.60 -9.17 -7.49
CA GLY A 52 3.31 -10.42 -6.78
C GLY A 52 3.40 -10.31 -5.24
N ALA A 53 4.13 -9.32 -4.72
CA ALA A 53 4.26 -8.99 -3.30
C ALA A 53 4.52 -7.49 -3.13
N ILE A 54 4.39 -6.99 -1.90
CA ILE A 54 4.80 -5.63 -1.54
C ILE A 54 6.28 -5.67 -1.14
N ASN A 55 7.14 -5.82 -2.15
CA ASN A 55 8.61 -5.79 -2.00
C ASN A 55 9.14 -4.34 -2.05
N ALA A 56 10.46 -4.15 -2.03
CA ALA A 56 11.07 -2.82 -2.06
C ALA A 56 10.70 -2.02 -3.33
N GLU A 57 10.62 -2.65 -4.49
CA GLU A 57 10.24 -1.97 -5.74
C GLU A 57 8.78 -1.54 -5.71
N ALA A 58 7.88 -2.42 -5.27
CA ALA A 58 6.47 -2.12 -5.06
C ALA A 58 6.27 -1.00 -4.02
N ALA A 59 7.07 -1.01 -2.95
CA ALA A 59 7.03 0.03 -1.93
C ALA A 59 7.45 1.40 -2.49
N ALA A 60 8.52 1.45 -3.31
CA ALA A 60 8.96 2.68 -3.97
C ALA A 60 7.88 3.23 -4.92
N GLU A 61 7.27 2.38 -5.76
CA GLU A 61 6.17 2.82 -6.62
C GLU A 61 4.97 3.29 -5.79
N GLY A 62 4.59 2.56 -4.74
CA GLY A 62 3.49 2.93 -3.87
C GLY A 62 3.67 4.31 -3.23
N LEU A 63 4.88 4.62 -2.75
CA LEU A 63 5.21 5.95 -2.23
C LEU A 63 5.13 7.04 -3.31
N ALA A 64 5.55 6.75 -4.54
CA ALA A 64 5.39 7.69 -5.65
C ALA A 64 3.91 7.93 -5.97
N ILE A 65 3.08 6.88 -5.93
CA ILE A 65 1.62 6.97 -6.15
C ILE A 65 0.96 7.81 -5.06
N PHE A 66 1.32 7.62 -3.79
CA PHE A 66 0.78 8.41 -2.67
C PHE A 66 1.18 9.89 -2.70
N ALA A 67 2.13 10.27 -3.56
CA ALA A 67 2.47 11.64 -3.91
C ALA A 67 2.61 12.55 -2.67
N GLU A 68 1.79 13.60 -2.55
CA GLU A 68 1.85 14.56 -1.44
C GLU A 68 1.68 13.92 -0.05
N HIS A 69 1.03 12.76 0.06
CA HIS A 69 0.86 12.07 1.33
C HIS A 69 2.12 11.36 1.81
N THR A 70 3.05 11.03 0.91
CA THR A 70 4.35 10.43 1.26
C THR A 70 5.19 11.40 2.07
N GLU A 71 5.23 12.67 1.69
CA GLU A 71 5.95 13.70 2.43
C GLU A 71 5.33 13.93 3.82
N ASP A 72 3.99 13.96 3.90
CA ASP A 72 3.26 14.12 5.16
C ASP A 72 3.50 12.93 6.11
N ALA A 73 3.54 11.70 5.60
CA ALA A 73 3.87 10.50 6.39
C ALA A 73 5.30 10.52 6.93
N SER A 74 6.27 10.89 6.08
CA SER A 74 7.68 11.01 6.50
C SER A 74 7.88 12.03 7.63
N LYS A 75 7.12 13.14 7.60
CA LYS A 75 7.16 14.18 8.66
C LYS A 75 6.36 13.82 9.91
N HIS A 76 5.37 12.95 9.78
CA HIS A 76 4.45 12.59 10.87
C HIS A 76 4.23 11.06 10.96
N PRO A 77 5.25 10.29 11.43
CA PRO A 77 5.15 8.84 11.54
C PRO A 77 3.93 8.41 12.36
N GLY A 78 3.18 7.43 11.83
CA GLY A 78 1.96 6.89 12.44
C GLY A 78 0.67 7.56 11.96
N LYS A 79 0.75 8.70 11.27
CA LYS A 79 -0.42 9.39 10.71
C LYS A 79 -1.03 8.64 9.51
N HIS A 80 -0.18 7.95 8.74
CA HIS A 80 -0.57 7.26 7.51
C HIS A 80 -0.10 5.81 7.57
N PRO A 81 -0.75 4.92 8.32
CA PRO A 81 -0.23 3.57 8.60
C PRO A 81 0.04 2.74 7.35
N ASN A 82 -0.65 3.00 6.24
CA ASN A 82 -0.40 2.35 4.96
C ASN A 82 0.85 2.89 4.25
N ILE A 83 1.13 4.19 4.35
CA ILE A 83 2.32 4.79 3.76
C ILE A 83 3.54 4.48 4.63
N ASP A 84 3.40 4.59 5.95
CA ASP A 84 4.42 4.24 6.93
C ASP A 84 4.92 2.80 6.73
N ARG A 85 4.02 1.88 6.38
CA ARG A 85 4.36 0.49 6.06
C ARG A 85 5.26 0.38 4.83
N LEU A 86 5.00 1.14 3.76
CA LEU A 86 5.85 1.14 2.57
C LEU A 86 7.24 1.73 2.87
N ILE A 87 7.31 2.79 3.68
CA ILE A 87 8.58 3.35 4.17
C ILE A 87 9.36 2.30 4.96
N ALA A 88 8.69 1.55 5.84
CA ALA A 88 9.32 0.49 6.62
C ALA A 88 9.87 -0.63 5.73
N ILE A 89 9.16 -1.02 4.67
CA ILE A 89 9.64 -2.03 3.70
C ILE A 89 10.91 -1.54 2.99
N LEU A 90 10.97 -0.28 2.56
CA LEU A 90 12.19 0.29 1.96
C LEU A 90 13.37 0.33 2.93
N THR A 91 13.10 0.50 4.23
CA THR A 91 14.13 0.59 5.26
C THR A 91 14.64 -0.79 5.68
N THR A 92 13.75 -1.76 5.81
CA THR A 92 14.05 -3.09 6.34
C THR A 92 14.37 -4.12 5.26
N GLY A 93 13.87 -3.91 4.04
CA GLY A 93 13.93 -4.90 2.96
C GLY A 93 12.99 -6.09 3.14
N SER A 94 12.19 -6.13 4.21
CA SER A 94 11.26 -7.23 4.49
C SER A 94 9.97 -7.06 3.68
N PRO A 95 9.69 -7.91 2.68
CA PRO A 95 8.50 -7.80 1.86
C PRO A 95 7.25 -8.26 2.62
N LEU A 96 6.08 -7.84 2.14
CA LEU A 96 4.80 -8.38 2.60
C LEU A 96 4.05 -9.07 1.48
N ASN A 97 3.40 -10.18 1.80
CA ASN A 97 2.42 -10.80 0.92
C ASN A 97 1.09 -10.04 1.04
N ALA A 98 0.34 -9.99 -0.06
CA ALA A 98 -0.95 -9.30 -0.14
C ALA A 98 -1.99 -10.21 -0.78
N ARG A 99 -3.14 -10.39 -0.11
CA ARG A 99 -4.25 -11.19 -0.61
C ARG A 99 -5.55 -10.42 -0.49
N ILE A 100 -6.25 -10.29 -1.60
CA ILE A 100 -7.60 -9.75 -1.64
C ILE A 100 -8.60 -10.84 -1.21
N ILE A 101 -9.57 -10.45 -0.38
CA ILE A 101 -10.67 -11.28 0.12
C ILE A 101 -11.98 -10.75 -0.45
#